data_AF-A0A967AIZ8-F1
#
_entry.id   AF-A0A967AIZ8-F1
#
_cell.length_a   1.000
_cell.length_b   1.000
_cell.length_c   1.000
_cell.angle_alpha   90.00
_cell.angle_beta   90.00
_cell.angle_gamma   90.00
#
_symmetry.space_group_name_H-M   'P 1'
#
loop_
_entity.id
_entity.type
_entity.pdbx_description
1 polymer ?
#
loop_
_entity_poly.entity_id
_entity_poly.type
_entity_poly.pdbx_seq_one_letter_code
_entity_poly.pdbx_strand_id
1 'polypeptide(L)'
;MTNIPSVDLADFLSEDPERKQKFVDEIGSAYEEIGFVSLKNHFLSDDLVEKLYVEVKKFFDLPTKTKEKYERNDIGGQRGYVSFGKEHAKGKKEGDLKEFWHFGQAPDTDANLQEKYPDNVIVEEVPDFNHTGMQAYKMLEKTGIYVLRALALHIGVKETYFDYWASNGNSILRPIHYPPITEEPKGAVRAGAHGDINLITLLMGASTGGLQVQNRDGDWIDAKPGEDELVINVGDMLERHTNNKLRSTIHRVVNPPKEEWDKPRYSIPFFMHPRSEMKLDCLEECIDENNPKQYENITAGEFLHQRLVEIGLVKK
;
A
#
# COMPACT_ATOMS: atom_id res chain seq x y z
N MET A 1 19.24 8.31 11.52
CA MET A 1 18.51 9.06 10.48
C MET A 1 17.28 9.69 11.10
N THR A 2 16.94 10.93 10.74
CA THR A 2 15.80 11.69 11.31
C THR A 2 14.56 11.69 10.41
N ASN A 3 14.64 11.12 9.20
CA ASN A 3 13.54 10.94 8.25
C ASN A 3 13.85 9.74 7.32
N ILE A 4 12.86 9.28 6.57
CA ILE A 4 13.03 8.24 5.54
C ILE A 4 13.85 8.77 4.34
N PRO A 5 14.65 7.93 3.65
CA PRO A 5 15.38 8.34 2.44
C PRO A 5 14.43 8.80 1.32
N SER A 6 14.88 9.74 0.48
CA SER A 6 14.13 10.23 -0.68
C SER A 6 14.92 9.89 -1.96
N VAL A 7 14.24 9.32 -2.95
CA VAL A 7 14.79 8.92 -4.25
C VAL A 7 13.94 9.48 -5.39
N ASP A 8 14.55 9.63 -6.56
CA ASP A 8 13.91 10.23 -7.74
C ASP A 8 13.74 9.20 -8.86
N LEU A 9 12.50 8.84 -9.19
CA LEU A 9 12.23 7.84 -10.22
C LEU A 9 12.82 8.22 -11.59
N ALA A 10 13.01 9.52 -11.86
CA ALA A 10 13.61 9.99 -13.10
C ALA A 10 15.08 9.54 -13.25
N ASP A 11 15.80 9.27 -12.14
CA ASP A 11 17.14 8.71 -12.18
C ASP A 11 17.12 7.26 -12.68
N PHE A 12 16.15 6.44 -12.25
CA PHE A 12 15.98 5.07 -12.73
C PHE A 12 15.58 4.99 -14.20
N LEU A 13 14.74 5.93 -14.64
CA LEU A 13 14.24 6.04 -16.01
C LEU A 13 15.25 6.69 -16.97
N SER A 14 16.38 7.16 -16.45
CA SER A 14 17.42 7.81 -17.24
C SER A 14 18.14 6.80 -18.15
N GLU A 15 18.54 7.26 -19.34
CA GLU A 15 19.44 6.51 -20.23
C GLU A 15 20.90 6.54 -19.75
N ASP A 16 21.19 7.33 -18.71
CA ASP A 16 22.49 7.38 -18.03
C ASP A 16 22.64 6.20 -17.05
N PRO A 17 23.56 5.25 -17.32
CA PRO A 17 23.75 4.07 -16.47
C PRO A 17 24.20 4.41 -15.05
N GLU A 18 24.95 5.49 -14.84
CA GLU A 18 25.43 5.88 -13.51
C GLU A 18 24.27 6.40 -12.65
N ARG A 19 23.37 7.20 -13.23
CA ARG A 19 22.15 7.66 -12.55
C ARG A 19 21.21 6.50 -12.23
N LYS A 20 21.01 5.59 -13.19
CA LYS A 20 20.17 4.42 -12.97
C LYS A 20 20.73 3.53 -11.86
N GLN A 21 22.04 3.25 -11.87
CA GLN A 21 22.69 2.44 -10.84
C GLN A 21 22.64 3.11 -9.46
N LYS A 22 22.90 4.42 -9.39
CA LYS A 22 22.78 5.19 -8.15
C LYS A 22 21.38 5.05 -7.53
N PHE A 23 20.32 5.17 -8.34
CA PHE A 23 18.96 4.95 -7.85
C PHE A 23 18.76 3.55 -7.28
N VAL A 24 19.25 2.51 -7.99
CA VAL A 24 19.17 1.11 -7.55
C VAL A 24 19.86 0.92 -6.18
N ASP A 25 21.06 1.49 -6.01
CA ASP A 25 21.83 1.37 -4.77
C ASP A 25 21.15 2.11 -3.60
N GLU A 26 20.65 3.32 -3.85
CA GLU A 26 19.97 4.15 -2.83
C GLU A 26 18.65 3.53 -2.38
N ILE A 27 17.81 3.09 -3.34
CA ILE A 27 16.53 2.47 -3.01
C ILE A 27 16.72 1.11 -2.33
N GLY A 28 17.68 0.31 -2.80
CA GLY A 28 18.04 -0.97 -2.19
C GLY A 28 18.48 -0.81 -0.74
N SER A 29 19.42 0.10 -0.48
CA SER A 29 19.90 0.39 0.88
C SER A 29 18.77 0.85 1.81
N ALA A 30 17.89 1.73 1.33
CA ALA A 30 16.74 2.20 2.10
C ALA A 30 15.80 1.06 2.53
N TYR A 31 15.55 0.10 1.63
CA TYR A 31 14.68 -1.04 1.90
C TYR A 31 15.32 -2.14 2.77
N GLU A 32 16.65 -2.30 2.73
CA GLU A 32 17.36 -3.19 3.65
C GLU A 32 17.43 -2.60 5.06
N GLU A 33 17.63 -1.28 5.21
CA GLU A 33 17.80 -0.65 6.51
C GLU A 33 16.45 -0.38 7.21
N ILE A 34 15.58 0.38 6.53
CA ILE A 34 14.35 0.95 7.09
C ILE A 34 13.11 0.29 6.49
N GLY A 35 13.14 -0.18 5.25
CA GLY A 35 11.96 -0.74 4.58
C GLY A 35 11.01 0.33 4.00
N PHE A 36 11.42 1.60 4.00
CA PHE A 36 10.63 2.75 3.55
C PHE A 36 11.48 3.71 2.71
N VAL A 37 10.84 4.32 1.71
CA VAL A 37 11.42 5.40 0.91
C VAL A 37 10.35 6.44 0.57
N SER A 38 10.77 7.67 0.31
CA SER A 38 9.97 8.70 -0.34
C SER A 38 10.34 8.79 -1.81
N LEU A 39 9.38 8.74 -2.73
CA LEU A 39 9.61 8.69 -4.18
C LEU A 39 9.09 9.94 -4.87
N LYS A 40 9.97 10.64 -5.58
CA LYS A 40 9.64 11.75 -6.50
C LYS A 40 9.44 11.27 -7.93
N ASN A 41 8.81 12.13 -8.74
CA ASN A 41 8.65 11.94 -10.19
C ASN A 41 7.98 10.61 -10.56
N HIS A 42 7.02 10.19 -9.74
CA HIS A 42 6.14 9.06 -10.01
C HIS A 42 5.19 9.34 -11.20
N PHE A 43 4.47 8.33 -11.67
CA PHE A 43 3.64 8.46 -12.87
C PHE A 43 2.26 9.12 -12.66
N LEU A 44 1.91 9.51 -11.42
CA LEU A 44 0.73 10.33 -11.20
C LEU A 44 1.04 11.79 -11.53
N SER A 45 0.21 12.42 -12.37
CA SER A 45 0.25 13.87 -12.58
C SER A 45 -0.46 14.60 -11.45
N ASP A 46 -0.04 15.83 -11.17
CA ASP A 46 -0.64 16.69 -10.14
C ASP A 46 -2.15 16.86 -10.35
N ASP A 47 -2.58 17.05 -11.61
CA ASP A 47 -4.01 17.12 -12.00
C ASP A 47 -4.78 15.83 -11.65
N LEU A 48 -4.17 14.65 -11.83
CA LEU A 48 -4.81 13.39 -11.48
C LEU A 48 -4.89 13.24 -9.95
N VAL A 49 -3.86 13.64 -9.22
CA VAL A 49 -3.84 13.63 -7.75
C VAL A 49 -4.92 14.57 -7.21
N GLU A 50 -5.00 15.81 -7.69
CA GLU A 50 -6.00 16.78 -7.27
C GLU A 50 -7.42 16.27 -7.55
N LYS A 51 -7.69 15.81 -8.78
CA LYS A 51 -8.99 15.22 -9.15
C LYS A 51 -9.35 14.03 -8.27
N LEU A 52 -8.39 13.14 -7.98
CA LEU A 52 -8.62 11.99 -7.13
C LEU A 52 -9.10 12.42 -5.74
N TYR A 53 -8.43 13.37 -5.09
CA TYR A 53 -8.86 13.87 -3.78
C TYR A 53 -10.22 14.56 -3.83
N VAL A 54 -10.51 15.32 -4.89
CA VAL A 54 -11.82 15.97 -5.09
C VAL A 54 -12.93 14.92 -5.20
N GLU A 55 -12.78 13.90 -6.04
CA GLU A 55 -13.79 12.87 -6.22
C GLU A 55 -13.95 11.98 -4.97
N VAL A 56 -12.84 11.64 -4.31
CA VAL A 56 -12.86 10.91 -3.03
C VAL A 56 -13.62 11.69 -1.96
N LYS A 57 -13.37 13.00 -1.86
CA LYS A 57 -14.09 13.86 -0.93
C LYS A 57 -15.58 13.94 -1.27
N LYS A 58 -15.93 14.17 -2.54
CA LYS A 58 -17.33 14.19 -3.00
C LYS A 58 -18.07 12.90 -2.61
N PHE A 59 -17.44 11.75 -2.79
CA PHE A 59 -18.02 10.46 -2.40
C PHE A 59 -18.25 10.37 -0.89
N PHE A 60 -17.24 10.69 -0.07
CA PHE A 60 -17.37 10.59 1.39
C PHE A 60 -18.29 11.65 2.00
N ASP A 61 -18.51 12.78 1.31
CA ASP A 61 -19.49 13.82 1.67
C ASP A 61 -20.94 13.41 1.36
N LEU A 62 -21.18 12.30 0.64
CA LEU A 62 -22.54 11.79 0.41
C LEU A 62 -23.22 11.38 1.73
N PRO A 63 -24.57 11.42 1.80
CA PRO A 63 -25.31 10.92 2.95
C PRO A 63 -24.94 9.46 3.27
N THR A 64 -24.81 9.10 4.55
CA THR A 64 -24.43 7.74 4.97
C THR A 64 -25.30 6.66 4.32
N LYS A 65 -26.62 6.86 4.29
CA LYS A 65 -27.56 5.93 3.63
C LYS A 65 -27.32 5.74 2.14
N THR A 66 -26.73 6.74 1.48
CA THR A 66 -26.34 6.64 0.07
C THR A 66 -25.07 5.79 -0.07
N LYS A 67 -24.04 6.07 0.74
CA LYS A 67 -22.78 5.30 0.75
C LYS A 67 -23.01 3.82 1.08
N GLU A 68 -23.88 3.53 2.05
CA GLU A 68 -24.24 2.17 2.48
C GLU A 68 -24.79 1.28 1.36
N LYS A 69 -25.35 1.85 0.28
CA LYS A 69 -25.80 1.08 -0.90
C LYS A 69 -24.67 0.36 -1.62
N TYR A 70 -23.44 0.85 -1.45
CA TYR A 70 -22.24 0.33 -2.11
C TYR A 70 -21.46 -0.69 -1.28
N GLU A 71 -22.01 -1.10 -0.13
CA GLU A 71 -21.41 -2.15 0.69
C GLU A 71 -21.62 -3.53 0.07
N ARG A 72 -20.55 -4.33 0.04
CA ARG A 72 -20.56 -5.68 -0.52
C ARG A 72 -20.20 -6.72 0.52
N ASN A 73 -21.12 -6.97 1.45
CA ASN A 73 -20.94 -7.95 2.53
C ASN A 73 -20.79 -9.39 1.99
N ASP A 74 -21.35 -9.68 0.81
CA ASP A 74 -21.27 -10.98 0.14
C ASP A 74 -19.84 -11.37 -0.28
N ILE A 75 -18.95 -10.39 -0.45
CA ILE A 75 -17.52 -10.58 -0.72
C ILE A 75 -16.65 -10.05 0.43
N GLY A 76 -17.22 -9.83 1.62
CA GLY A 76 -16.51 -9.35 2.79
C GLY A 76 -15.92 -7.93 2.63
N GLY A 77 -16.53 -7.07 1.82
CA GLY A 77 -16.06 -5.69 1.61
C GLY A 77 -14.82 -5.57 0.73
N GLN A 78 -14.44 -6.61 -0.02
CA GLN A 78 -13.28 -6.57 -0.91
C GLN A 78 -13.37 -5.54 -2.05
N ARG A 79 -14.57 -5.04 -2.36
CA ARG A 79 -14.83 -3.96 -3.32
C ARG A 79 -15.91 -3.03 -2.76
N GLY A 80 -15.89 -1.77 -3.20
CA GLY A 80 -16.90 -0.80 -2.81
C GLY A 80 -16.67 -0.22 -1.42
N TYR A 81 -17.75 0.21 -0.78
CA TYR A 81 -17.71 0.96 0.47
C TYR A 81 -17.71 0.08 1.71
N VAL A 82 -17.02 0.52 2.77
CA VAL A 82 -17.06 -0.07 4.11
C VAL A 82 -17.29 1.04 5.14
N SER A 83 -18.38 0.91 5.89
CA SER A 83 -18.79 1.85 6.94
C SER A 83 -17.91 1.82 8.19
N PHE A 84 -18.03 2.90 8.97
CA PHE A 84 -17.45 3.03 10.31
C PHE A 84 -17.72 1.82 11.22
N GLY A 85 -16.71 1.46 12.01
CA GLY A 85 -16.82 0.46 13.05
C GLY A 85 -17.02 -1.00 12.59
N LYS A 86 -16.93 -1.28 11.28
CA LYS A 86 -16.94 -2.66 10.76
C LYS A 86 -15.60 -3.37 10.92
N GLU A 87 -14.50 -2.63 10.92
CA GLU A 87 -13.17 -3.16 11.25
C GLU A 87 -12.80 -2.82 12.69
N HIS A 88 -12.15 -3.79 13.36
CA HIS A 88 -11.56 -3.61 14.68
C HIS A 88 -10.05 -3.78 14.57
N ALA A 89 -9.27 -2.83 15.11
CA ALA A 89 -7.86 -3.08 15.36
C ALA A 89 -7.68 -4.31 16.27
N LYS A 90 -6.68 -5.16 15.97
CA LYS A 90 -6.39 -6.39 16.72
C LYS A 90 -6.31 -6.09 18.22
N GLY A 91 -7.23 -6.66 19.00
CA GLY A 91 -7.28 -6.51 20.46
C GLY A 91 -8.07 -5.31 21.01
N LYS A 92 -8.77 -4.52 20.17
CA LYS A 92 -9.63 -3.40 20.63
C LYS A 92 -11.13 -3.71 20.42
N LYS A 93 -11.96 -3.26 21.37
CA LYS A 93 -13.44 -3.40 21.33
C LYS A 93 -14.13 -2.26 20.60
N GLU A 94 -13.52 -1.08 20.58
CA GLU A 94 -14.05 0.09 19.87
C GLU A 94 -13.77 -0.08 18.37
N GLY A 95 -14.77 0.18 17.53
CA GLY A 95 -14.62 0.12 16.07
C GLY A 95 -13.79 1.29 15.56
N ASP A 96 -13.03 1.08 14.48
CA ASP A 96 -12.21 2.14 13.90
C ASP A 96 -13.09 3.31 13.43
N LEU A 97 -12.71 4.54 13.79
CA LEU A 97 -13.33 5.79 13.31
C LEU A 97 -12.82 6.11 11.91
N LYS A 98 -12.99 5.18 10.98
CA LYS A 98 -12.67 5.34 9.57
C LYS A 98 -13.74 4.69 8.71
N GLU A 99 -13.97 5.26 7.56
CA GLU A 99 -14.73 4.66 6.47
C GLU A 99 -13.80 4.58 5.25
N PHE A 100 -14.00 3.61 4.37
CA PHE A 100 -13.13 3.47 3.20
C PHE A 100 -13.84 2.90 2.00
N TRP A 101 -13.21 3.07 0.85
CA TRP A 101 -13.60 2.47 -0.41
C TRP A 101 -12.49 1.55 -0.90
N HIS A 102 -12.84 0.47 -1.61
CA HIS A 102 -11.91 -0.38 -2.33
C HIS A 102 -12.16 -0.33 -3.83
N PHE A 103 -11.19 0.19 -4.58
CA PHE A 103 -11.01 -0.16 -5.97
C PHE A 103 -10.05 -1.35 -6.05
N GLY A 104 -10.48 -2.42 -6.69
CA GLY A 104 -9.61 -3.55 -6.99
C GLY A 104 -9.22 -3.61 -8.46
N GLN A 105 -8.44 -4.63 -8.79
CA GLN A 105 -7.96 -4.79 -10.16
C GLN A 105 -9.10 -4.97 -11.15
N ALA A 106 -8.97 -4.33 -12.32
CA ALA A 106 -9.77 -4.60 -13.50
C ALA A 106 -8.88 -5.30 -14.53
N PRO A 107 -8.81 -6.65 -14.52
CA PRO A 107 -7.83 -7.38 -15.30
C PRO A 107 -7.97 -7.15 -16.80
N ASP A 108 -6.85 -7.20 -17.50
CA ASP A 108 -6.85 -7.25 -18.97
C ASP A 108 -7.61 -8.49 -19.47
N THR A 109 -8.23 -8.39 -20.64
CA THR A 109 -9.07 -9.46 -21.22
C THR A 109 -8.33 -10.78 -21.43
N ASP A 110 -7.02 -10.71 -21.63
CA ASP A 110 -6.09 -11.81 -21.88
C ASP A 110 -5.15 -12.09 -20.70
N ALA A 111 -5.47 -11.56 -19.50
CA ALA A 111 -4.63 -11.72 -18.31
C ALA A 111 -4.44 -13.19 -17.85
N ASN A 112 -5.34 -14.10 -18.26
CA ASN A 112 -5.30 -15.54 -17.96
C ASN A 112 -5.11 -15.86 -16.45
N LEU A 113 -5.83 -15.14 -15.59
CA LEU A 113 -5.76 -15.32 -14.14
C LEU A 113 -6.39 -16.64 -13.70
N GLN A 114 -5.75 -17.32 -12.74
CA GLN A 114 -6.32 -18.52 -12.11
C GLN A 114 -7.46 -18.18 -11.14
N GLU A 115 -7.33 -17.05 -10.43
CA GLU A 115 -8.35 -16.52 -9.53
C GLU A 115 -9.26 -15.52 -10.25
N LYS A 116 -10.56 -15.61 -10.01
CA LYS A 116 -11.52 -14.60 -10.48
C LYS A 116 -11.66 -13.49 -9.44
N TYR A 117 -11.30 -12.27 -9.82
CA TYR A 117 -11.49 -11.10 -8.97
C TYR A 117 -12.95 -10.60 -8.99
N PRO A 118 -13.49 -10.11 -7.86
CA PRO A 118 -14.78 -9.46 -7.84
C PRO A 118 -14.76 -8.16 -8.66
N ASP A 119 -15.84 -7.90 -9.38
CA ASP A 119 -16.02 -6.67 -10.15
C ASP A 119 -16.06 -5.44 -9.23
N ASN A 120 -15.49 -4.33 -9.71
CA ASN A 120 -15.60 -3.04 -9.04
C ASN A 120 -17.06 -2.56 -9.00
N VAL A 121 -17.42 -1.87 -7.91
CA VAL A 121 -18.74 -1.25 -7.74
C VAL A 121 -18.73 0.12 -8.40
N ILE A 122 -19.80 0.51 -9.10
CA ILE A 122 -19.93 1.81 -9.78
C ILE A 122 -20.79 2.75 -8.93
N VAL A 123 -20.28 3.97 -8.68
CA VAL A 123 -20.97 5.05 -7.96
C VAL A 123 -21.73 5.92 -8.96
N GLU A 124 -23.03 6.08 -8.74
CA GLU A 124 -23.89 6.85 -9.64
C GLU A 124 -23.90 8.35 -9.32
N GLU A 125 -23.84 8.72 -8.04
CA GLU A 125 -23.96 10.11 -7.60
C GLU A 125 -22.72 10.97 -7.91
N VAL A 126 -21.57 10.33 -8.13
CA VAL A 126 -20.28 10.99 -8.41
C VAL A 126 -19.70 10.37 -9.69
N PRO A 127 -20.13 10.82 -10.88
CA PRO A 127 -19.86 10.13 -12.15
C PRO A 127 -18.37 9.92 -12.46
N ASP A 128 -17.51 10.84 -12.03
CA ASP A 128 -16.07 10.79 -12.30
C ASP A 128 -15.30 9.96 -11.25
N PHE A 129 -15.93 9.51 -10.17
CA PHE A 129 -15.29 8.81 -9.05
C PHE A 129 -14.60 7.52 -9.50
N ASN A 130 -15.34 6.65 -10.18
CA ASN A 130 -14.80 5.39 -10.66
C ASN A 130 -13.73 5.57 -11.73
N HIS A 131 -13.96 6.50 -12.67
CA HIS A 131 -13.01 6.77 -13.75
C HIS A 131 -11.67 7.28 -13.20
N THR A 132 -11.72 8.30 -12.35
CA THR A 132 -10.54 8.93 -11.73
C THR A 132 -9.83 7.94 -10.81
N GLY A 133 -10.58 7.20 -9.98
CA GLY A 133 -10.03 6.16 -9.11
C GLY A 133 -9.27 5.08 -9.86
N MET A 134 -9.82 4.59 -10.98
CA MET A 134 -9.15 3.57 -11.80
C MET A 134 -7.99 4.13 -12.63
N GLN A 135 -8.00 5.40 -13.01
CA GLN A 135 -6.82 6.05 -13.61
C GLN A 135 -5.67 6.15 -12.61
N ALA A 136 -5.95 6.60 -11.38
CA ALA A 136 -4.96 6.65 -10.31
C ALA A 136 -4.43 5.26 -9.97
N TYR A 137 -5.31 4.25 -9.88
CA TYR A 137 -4.92 2.85 -9.70
C TYR A 137 -3.86 2.43 -10.73
N LYS A 138 -4.11 2.65 -12.02
CA LYS A 138 -3.18 2.25 -13.09
C LYS A 138 -1.84 2.97 -13.02
N MET A 139 -1.82 4.25 -12.63
CA MET A 139 -0.57 5.01 -12.50
C MET A 139 0.23 4.59 -11.25
N LEU A 140 -0.46 4.22 -10.17
CA LEU A 140 0.17 3.65 -8.97
C LEU A 140 0.71 2.24 -9.25
N GLU A 141 -0.04 1.40 -9.97
CA GLU A 141 0.45 0.09 -10.43
C GLU A 141 1.68 0.25 -11.33
N LYS A 142 1.64 1.15 -12.31
CA LYS A 142 2.81 1.46 -13.14
C LYS A 142 4.00 1.91 -12.30
N THR A 143 3.79 2.82 -11.34
CA THR A 143 4.87 3.30 -10.46
C THR A 143 5.48 2.17 -9.64
N GLY A 144 4.65 1.33 -9.01
CA GLY A 144 5.12 0.20 -8.22
C GLY A 144 5.87 -0.85 -9.05
N ILE A 145 5.48 -1.08 -10.31
CA ILE A 145 6.23 -1.97 -11.22
C ILE A 145 7.67 -1.46 -11.42
N TYR A 146 7.87 -0.16 -11.66
CA TYR A 146 9.23 0.37 -11.85
C TYR A 146 10.05 0.36 -10.54
N VAL A 147 9.41 0.57 -9.39
CA VAL A 147 10.07 0.38 -8.08
C VAL A 147 10.51 -1.08 -7.92
N LEU A 148 9.66 -2.05 -8.24
CA LEU A 148 10.00 -3.47 -8.19
C LEU A 148 11.10 -3.84 -9.18
N ARG A 149 11.19 -3.18 -10.34
CA ARG A 149 12.31 -3.36 -11.29
C ARG A 149 13.65 -2.89 -10.74
N ALA A 150 13.67 -1.74 -10.04
CA ALA A 150 14.88 -1.27 -9.37
C ALA A 150 15.29 -2.24 -8.25
N LEU A 151 14.32 -2.72 -7.46
CA LEU A 151 14.56 -3.72 -6.43
C LEU A 151 15.05 -5.05 -7.01
N ALA A 152 14.51 -5.49 -8.15
CA ALA A 152 14.97 -6.68 -8.85
C ALA A 152 16.46 -6.61 -9.20
N LEU A 153 16.92 -5.46 -9.72
CA LEU A 153 18.34 -5.23 -10.00
C LEU A 153 19.19 -5.24 -8.73
N HIS A 154 18.72 -4.60 -7.65
CA HIS A 154 19.40 -4.61 -6.35
C HIS A 154 19.52 -6.03 -5.75
N ILE A 155 18.48 -6.84 -5.91
CA ILE A 155 18.48 -8.24 -5.48
C ILE A 155 19.45 -9.09 -6.32
N GLY A 156 19.66 -8.73 -7.59
CA GLY A 156 20.50 -9.48 -8.52
C GLY A 156 19.71 -10.37 -9.49
N VAL A 157 18.39 -10.20 -9.58
CA VAL A 157 17.53 -10.90 -10.56
C VAL A 157 17.30 -10.02 -11.80
N LYS A 158 16.68 -10.61 -12.84
CA LYS A 158 16.31 -9.87 -14.05
C LYS A 158 15.46 -8.65 -13.70
N GLU A 159 15.77 -7.47 -14.27
CA GLU A 159 15.02 -6.22 -14.05
C GLU A 159 13.50 -6.43 -14.11
N THR A 160 13.00 -7.11 -15.14
CA THR A 160 11.56 -7.33 -15.36
C THR A 160 11.00 -8.54 -14.62
N TYR A 161 11.67 -9.06 -13.59
CA TYR A 161 11.26 -10.30 -12.89
C TYR A 161 9.83 -10.21 -12.34
N PHE A 162 9.49 -9.08 -11.72
CA PHE A 162 8.18 -8.87 -11.10
C PHE A 162 7.09 -8.41 -12.06
N ASP A 163 7.41 -7.97 -13.28
CA ASP A 163 6.44 -7.34 -14.20
C ASP A 163 5.20 -8.20 -14.43
N TYR A 164 5.40 -9.48 -14.77
CA TYR A 164 4.31 -10.42 -15.01
C TYR A 164 3.43 -10.61 -13.76
N TRP A 165 4.07 -10.68 -12.59
CA TRP A 165 3.41 -10.97 -11.32
C TRP A 165 2.68 -9.75 -10.75
N ALA A 166 3.26 -8.57 -10.84
CA ALA A 166 2.67 -7.33 -10.34
C ALA A 166 1.55 -6.82 -11.26
N SER A 167 1.67 -7.04 -12.58
CA SER A 167 0.60 -6.71 -13.53
C SER A 167 -0.56 -7.67 -13.40
N ASN A 168 -1.79 -7.15 -13.27
CA ASN A 168 -2.98 -7.99 -13.04
C ASN A 168 -2.94 -8.75 -11.72
N GLY A 169 -2.12 -8.30 -10.76
CA GLY A 169 -2.15 -8.80 -9.39
C GLY A 169 -3.40 -8.34 -8.63
N ASN A 170 -3.66 -8.93 -7.46
CA ASN A 170 -4.86 -8.64 -6.67
C ASN A 170 -4.72 -7.33 -5.85
N SER A 171 -4.19 -6.28 -6.48
CA SER A 171 -3.88 -5.01 -5.83
C SER A 171 -5.14 -4.20 -5.52
N ILE A 172 -5.07 -3.37 -4.48
CA ILE A 172 -6.20 -2.58 -3.99
C ILE A 172 -5.78 -1.12 -3.81
N LEU A 173 -6.49 -0.19 -4.45
CA LEU A 173 -6.47 1.23 -4.08
C LEU A 173 -7.55 1.48 -3.04
N ARG A 174 -7.16 1.99 -1.87
CA ARG A 174 -8.06 2.20 -0.73
C ARG A 174 -8.10 3.67 -0.33
N PRO A 175 -9.01 4.49 -0.86
CA PRO A 175 -9.32 5.77 -0.23
C PRO A 175 -9.96 5.54 1.15
N ILE A 176 -9.43 6.19 2.17
CA ILE A 176 -9.87 6.14 3.56
C ILE A 176 -10.20 7.56 4.01
N HIS A 177 -11.36 7.74 4.62
CA HIS A 177 -11.76 8.97 5.27
C HIS A 177 -11.76 8.79 6.79
N TYR A 178 -10.99 9.65 7.46
CA TYR A 178 -10.98 9.82 8.90
C TYR A 178 -11.73 11.11 9.22
N PRO A 179 -12.92 11.05 9.84
CA PRO A 179 -13.66 12.24 10.22
C PRO A 179 -12.90 13.05 11.29
N PRO A 180 -13.30 14.32 11.50
CA PRO A 180 -12.80 15.12 12.60
C PRO A 180 -12.91 14.41 13.96
N ILE A 181 -11.90 14.61 14.80
CA ILE A 181 -11.87 14.13 16.17
C ILE A 181 -12.64 15.13 17.04
N THR A 182 -13.84 14.77 17.49
CA THR A 182 -14.70 15.64 18.31
C THR A 182 -14.47 15.48 19.82
N GLU A 183 -13.85 14.39 20.24
CA GLU A 183 -13.54 14.08 21.63
C GLU A 183 -12.12 13.52 21.75
N GLU A 184 -11.51 13.68 22.92
CA GLU A 184 -10.16 13.17 23.16
C GLU A 184 -10.08 11.65 22.92
N PRO A 185 -9.21 11.19 22.00
CA PRO A 185 -9.08 9.77 21.72
C PRO A 185 -8.60 9.05 22.99
N LYS A 186 -9.39 8.10 23.50
CA LYS A 186 -9.09 7.32 24.71
C LYS A 186 -7.98 6.28 24.49
N GLY A 187 -6.81 6.72 24.02
CA GLY A 187 -5.71 5.86 23.58
C GLY A 187 -5.93 5.20 22.21
N ALA A 188 -6.96 5.63 21.46
CA ALA A 188 -7.13 5.29 20.06
C ALA A 188 -6.14 6.08 19.21
N VAL A 189 -5.50 5.42 18.25
CA VAL A 189 -4.66 6.05 17.21
C VAL A 189 -5.36 5.86 15.87
N ARG A 190 -5.11 6.74 14.89
CA ARG A 190 -5.73 6.65 13.56
C ARG A 190 -5.44 5.32 12.85
N ALA A 191 -4.22 4.78 13.02
CA ALA A 191 -3.90 3.42 12.63
C ALA A 191 -2.93 2.80 13.65
N GLY A 192 -3.27 1.61 14.16
CA GLY A 192 -2.41 0.85 15.07
C GLY A 192 -1.10 0.43 14.41
N ALA A 193 -0.13 0.00 15.23
CA ALA A 193 1.12 -0.55 14.72
C ALA A 193 0.85 -1.86 13.94
N HIS A 194 1.25 -1.90 12.67
CA HIS A 194 1.09 -3.06 11.79
C HIS A 194 2.19 -3.09 10.71
N GLY A 195 2.34 -4.25 10.07
CA GLY A 195 3.04 -4.40 8.80
C GLY A 195 2.01 -4.65 7.69
N ASP A 196 2.43 -4.41 6.45
CA ASP A 196 1.61 -4.64 5.27
C ASP A 196 1.86 -6.03 4.72
N ILE A 197 0.82 -6.75 4.31
CA ILE A 197 0.95 -8.16 3.88
C ILE A 197 1.53 -8.27 2.46
N ASN A 198 1.27 -7.29 1.61
CA ASN A 198 1.51 -7.27 0.17
C ASN A 198 3.00 -7.18 -0.25
N LEU A 199 3.29 -6.98 -1.55
CA LEU A 199 4.69 -6.79 -2.00
C LEU A 199 5.23 -5.44 -1.54
N ILE A 200 4.56 -4.36 -1.98
CA ILE A 200 4.86 -2.99 -1.62
C ILE A 200 3.58 -2.18 -1.48
N THR A 201 3.57 -1.19 -0.61
CA THR A 201 2.46 -0.23 -0.47
C THR A 201 2.93 1.13 -0.92
N LEU A 202 2.13 1.82 -1.74
CA LEU A 202 2.38 3.19 -2.18
C LEU A 202 1.33 4.10 -1.51
N LEU A 203 1.79 5.09 -0.75
CA LEU A 203 0.94 6.02 -0.02
C LEU A 203 1.19 7.46 -0.48
N MET A 204 0.11 8.16 -0.85
CA MET A 204 0.17 9.56 -1.28
C MET A 204 0.75 10.49 -0.18
N GLY A 205 1.74 11.32 -0.51
CA GLY A 205 2.45 12.19 0.43
C GLY A 205 1.56 13.13 1.24
N ALA A 206 0.60 13.78 0.58
CA ALA A 206 -0.42 14.63 1.22
C ALA A 206 -1.25 13.92 2.31
N SER A 207 -1.24 12.58 2.34
CA SER A 207 -1.92 11.78 3.35
C SER A 207 -1.06 11.44 4.58
N THR A 208 0.24 11.69 4.58
CA THR A 208 1.18 11.05 5.54
C THR A 208 1.29 11.70 6.92
N GLY A 209 0.59 12.81 7.19
CA GLY A 209 0.58 13.44 8.51
C GLY A 209 0.31 12.43 9.64
N GLY A 210 1.30 12.30 10.54
CA GLY A 210 1.27 11.36 11.67
C GLY A 210 1.80 9.94 11.39
N LEU A 211 2.29 9.64 10.18
CA LEU A 211 2.92 8.35 9.87
C LEU A 211 4.26 8.21 10.61
N GLN A 212 4.42 7.10 11.32
CA GLN A 212 5.66 6.74 12.01
C GLN A 212 6.08 5.31 11.66
N VAL A 213 7.38 5.13 11.49
CA VAL A 213 8.03 3.85 11.13
C VAL A 213 8.95 3.44 12.28
N GLN A 214 8.96 2.15 12.61
CA GLN A 214 9.82 1.63 13.68
C GLN A 214 11.20 1.24 13.14
N ASN A 215 12.27 1.84 13.66
CA ASN A 215 13.63 1.51 13.24
C ASN A 215 14.15 0.19 13.88
N ARG A 216 15.40 -0.19 13.57
CA ARG A 216 16.04 -1.40 14.11
C ARG A 216 16.21 -1.40 15.63
N ASP A 217 16.35 -0.22 16.22
CA ASP A 217 16.50 -0.04 17.67
C ASP A 217 15.14 -0.07 18.41
N GLY A 218 14.04 -0.13 17.66
CA GLY A 218 12.68 -0.13 18.19
C GLY A 218 12.07 1.26 18.36
N ASP A 219 12.82 2.31 18.01
CA ASP A 219 12.37 3.71 18.07
C ASP A 219 11.44 4.06 16.92
N TRP A 220 10.52 5.00 17.17
CA TRP A 220 9.60 5.52 16.16
C TRP A 220 10.18 6.77 15.49
N ILE A 221 10.27 6.73 14.16
CA ILE A 221 10.73 7.83 13.31
C ILE A 221 9.54 8.35 12.51
N ASP A 222 9.36 9.66 12.43
CA ASP A 222 8.34 10.25 11.56
C ASP A 222 8.72 10.05 10.08
N ALA A 223 7.78 9.61 9.27
CA ALA A 223 7.91 9.57 7.82
C ALA A 223 7.25 10.81 7.23
N LYS A 224 8.06 11.82 6.91
CA LYS A 224 7.62 13.12 6.37
C LYS A 224 8.06 13.25 4.92
N PRO A 225 7.26 12.78 3.95
CA PRO A 225 7.50 13.02 2.53
C PRO A 225 7.28 14.51 2.18
N GLY A 226 7.84 14.93 1.05
CA GLY A 226 7.43 16.15 0.36
C GLY A 226 5.99 16.09 -0.14
N GLU A 227 5.41 17.24 -0.49
CA GLU A 227 4.01 17.36 -0.92
C GLU A 227 3.69 16.49 -2.16
N ASP A 228 4.64 16.37 -3.10
CA ASP A 228 4.52 15.61 -4.36
C ASP A 228 5.31 14.28 -4.35
N GLU A 229 5.52 13.70 -3.16
CA GLU A 229 6.20 12.41 -3.02
C GLU A 229 5.21 11.29 -2.64
N LEU A 230 5.53 10.05 -3.04
CA LEU A 230 4.89 8.85 -2.49
C LEU A 230 5.76 8.26 -1.40
N VAL A 231 5.17 7.92 -0.26
CA VAL A 231 5.83 7.04 0.70
C VAL A 231 5.59 5.60 0.29
N ILE A 232 6.66 4.83 0.12
CA ILE A 232 6.58 3.45 -0.34
C ILE A 232 7.28 2.53 0.65
N ASN A 233 6.58 1.50 1.10
CA ASN A 233 7.14 0.48 1.99
C ASN A 233 7.08 -0.92 1.41
N VAL A 234 8.00 -1.76 1.85
CA VAL A 234 7.97 -3.22 1.63
C VAL A 234 6.90 -3.83 2.52
N GLY A 235 6.23 -4.86 2.02
CA GLY A 235 5.35 -5.71 2.80
C GLY A 235 5.87 -7.14 2.95
N ASP A 236 5.16 -7.92 3.76
CA ASP A 236 5.55 -9.26 4.22
C ASP A 236 5.80 -10.24 3.06
N MET A 237 5.07 -10.13 1.95
CA MET A 237 5.28 -10.99 0.77
C MET A 237 6.68 -10.79 0.18
N LEU A 238 7.12 -9.55 0.03
CA LEU A 238 8.42 -9.25 -0.57
C LEU A 238 9.57 -9.47 0.42
N GLU A 239 9.37 -9.18 1.71
CA GLU A 239 10.32 -9.54 2.77
C GLU A 239 10.58 -11.06 2.78
N ARG A 240 9.50 -11.86 2.78
CA ARG A 240 9.59 -13.33 2.69
C ARG A 240 10.32 -13.77 1.43
N HIS A 241 9.91 -13.26 0.27
CA HIS A 241 10.47 -13.65 -1.03
C HIS A 241 11.97 -13.36 -1.13
N THR A 242 12.41 -12.26 -0.50
CA THR A 242 13.81 -11.85 -0.43
C THR A 242 14.56 -12.43 0.77
N ASN A 243 14.00 -13.43 1.45
CA ASN A 243 14.61 -14.09 2.61
C ASN A 243 15.10 -13.09 3.68
N ASN A 244 14.25 -12.10 4.00
CA ASN A 244 14.51 -11.00 4.95
C ASN A 244 15.58 -9.99 4.55
N LYS A 245 16.05 -10.01 3.28
CA LYS A 245 16.96 -8.99 2.77
C LYS A 245 16.28 -7.62 2.75
N LEU A 246 15.09 -7.51 2.15
CA LEU A 246 14.27 -6.30 2.19
C LEU A 246 13.29 -6.38 3.36
N ARG A 247 13.11 -5.29 4.12
CA ARG A 247 12.40 -5.33 5.40
C ARG A 247 10.96 -4.83 5.32
N SER A 248 10.01 -5.64 5.81
CA SER A 248 8.64 -5.24 6.08
C SER A 248 8.58 -4.59 7.47
N THR A 249 8.60 -3.27 7.49
CA THR A 249 8.76 -2.54 8.74
C THR A 249 7.42 -2.16 9.36
N ILE A 250 7.31 -2.39 10.66
CA ILE A 250 6.15 -1.99 11.45
C ILE A 250 6.00 -0.47 11.43
N HIS A 251 4.79 -0.01 11.13
CA HIS A 251 4.45 1.40 11.06
C HIS A 251 3.08 1.67 11.70
N ARG A 252 2.83 2.93 12.06
CA ARG A 252 1.56 3.39 12.67
C ARG A 252 1.21 4.79 12.21
N VAL A 253 -0.04 5.20 12.42
CA VAL A 253 -0.45 6.61 12.22
C VAL A 253 -0.97 7.16 13.55
N VAL A 254 -0.21 8.09 14.13
CA VAL A 254 -0.59 8.76 15.38
C VAL A 254 -1.65 9.83 15.12
N ASN A 255 -2.32 10.27 16.19
CA ASN A 255 -3.28 11.35 16.08
C ASN A 255 -2.56 12.67 15.78
N PRO A 256 -3.19 13.56 15.00
CA PRO A 256 -2.65 14.89 14.78
C PRO A 256 -2.67 15.70 16.09
N PRO A 257 -1.92 16.82 16.16
CA PRO A 257 -2.00 17.76 17.26
C PRO A 257 -3.44 18.30 17.43
N LYS A 258 -3.80 18.74 18.65
CA LYS A 258 -5.18 19.08 19.02
C LYS A 258 -5.77 20.19 18.16
N GLU A 259 -4.93 21.09 17.67
CA GLU A 259 -5.27 22.22 16.81
C GLU A 259 -5.74 21.78 15.41
N GLU A 260 -5.56 20.51 15.04
CA GLU A 260 -5.98 19.93 13.76
C GLU A 260 -7.07 18.86 13.90
N TRP A 261 -7.61 18.67 15.12
CA TRP A 261 -8.63 17.66 15.37
C TRP A 261 -9.95 17.94 14.63
N ASP A 262 -10.25 19.20 14.35
CA ASP A 262 -11.45 19.63 13.63
C ASP A 262 -11.38 19.33 12.12
N LYS A 263 -10.22 18.93 11.59
CA LYS A 263 -10.02 18.67 10.16
C LYS A 263 -10.15 17.17 9.84
N PRO A 264 -10.94 16.81 8.80
CA PRO A 264 -10.92 15.44 8.29
C PRO A 264 -9.56 15.12 7.68
N ARG A 265 -9.18 13.84 7.67
CA ARG A 265 -8.01 13.35 6.95
C ARG A 265 -8.45 12.34 5.90
N TYR A 266 -7.89 12.47 4.71
CA TYR A 266 -8.01 11.48 3.66
C TYR A 266 -6.67 10.76 3.51
N SER A 267 -6.72 9.44 3.32
CA SER A 267 -5.55 8.60 3.10
C SER A 267 -5.82 7.71 1.91
N ILE A 268 -4.92 7.65 0.93
CA ILE A 268 -5.15 6.84 -0.27
C ILE A 268 -3.98 5.87 -0.49
N PRO A 269 -3.81 4.83 0.35
CA PRO A 269 -2.85 3.76 0.08
C PRO A 269 -3.25 2.90 -1.12
N PHE A 270 -2.23 2.45 -1.85
CA PHE A 270 -2.30 1.42 -2.87
C PHE A 270 -1.48 0.21 -2.42
N PHE A 271 -2.16 -0.90 -2.15
CA PHE A 271 -1.56 -2.15 -1.70
C PHE A 271 -1.26 -3.02 -2.91
N MET A 272 -0.01 -3.02 -3.39
CA MET A 272 0.39 -3.78 -4.55
C MET A 272 0.61 -5.25 -4.19
N HIS A 273 -0.34 -6.10 -4.59
CA HIS A 273 -0.23 -7.56 -4.50
C HIS A 273 0.20 -8.14 -5.84
N PRO A 274 0.91 -9.28 -5.85
CA PRO A 274 1.13 -10.02 -7.08
C PRO A 274 -0.14 -10.80 -7.46
N ARG A 275 -0.08 -11.46 -8.62
CA ARG A 275 -1.00 -12.55 -8.95
C ARG A 275 -0.86 -13.67 -7.92
N SER A 276 -1.98 -14.30 -7.59
CA SER A 276 -2.09 -15.26 -6.49
C SER A 276 -1.21 -16.50 -6.70
N GLU A 277 -0.94 -16.88 -7.95
CA GLU A 277 -0.09 -18.02 -8.30
C GLU A 277 1.42 -17.72 -8.32
N MET A 278 1.83 -16.48 -8.03
CA MET A 278 3.24 -16.15 -7.83
C MET A 278 3.82 -17.00 -6.69
N LYS A 279 4.95 -17.67 -6.94
CA LYS A 279 5.70 -18.35 -5.88
C LYS A 279 6.45 -17.31 -5.04
N LEU A 280 6.30 -17.42 -3.72
CA LEU A 280 7.05 -16.66 -2.72
C LEU A 280 8.14 -17.54 -2.09
N ASP A 281 8.73 -18.40 -2.91
CA ASP A 281 9.89 -19.19 -2.54
C ASP A 281 11.08 -18.24 -2.34
N CYS A 282 11.89 -18.43 -1.29
CA CYS A 282 13.09 -17.62 -1.08
C CYS A 282 13.95 -17.61 -2.36
N LEU A 283 14.25 -16.40 -2.86
CA LEU A 283 15.14 -16.21 -4.01
C LEU A 283 16.52 -16.79 -3.72
N GLU A 284 17.10 -17.49 -4.69
CA GLU A 284 18.43 -18.10 -4.56
C GLU A 284 19.50 -17.03 -4.32
N GLU A 285 19.33 -15.84 -4.92
CA GLU A 285 20.19 -14.67 -4.75
C GLU A 285 20.17 -14.08 -3.31
N CYS A 286 19.20 -14.48 -2.50
CA CYS A 286 19.06 -14.07 -1.11
C CYS A 286 19.43 -15.18 -0.10
N ILE A 287 19.98 -16.30 -0.58
CA ILE A 287 20.40 -17.43 0.25
C ILE A 287 21.91 -17.62 0.15
N ASP A 288 22.59 -17.54 1.28
CA ASP A 288 24.02 -17.83 1.40
C ASP A 288 24.36 -18.49 2.75
N GLU A 289 25.64 -18.72 3.02
CA GLU A 289 26.11 -19.33 4.27
C GLU A 289 25.75 -18.51 5.53
N ASN A 290 25.58 -17.20 5.40
CA ASN A 290 25.25 -16.28 6.49
C ASN A 290 23.74 -15.97 6.57
N ASN A 291 22.99 -16.16 5.48
CA ASN A 291 21.53 -16.04 5.41
C ASN A 291 20.91 -17.30 4.79
N PRO A 292 20.86 -18.43 5.52
CA PRO A 292 20.25 -19.65 5.00
C PRO A 292 18.75 -19.44 4.75
N LYS A 293 18.14 -20.31 3.93
CA LYS A 293 16.70 -20.28 3.64
C LYS A 293 15.87 -20.31 4.92
N GLN A 294 15.08 -19.26 5.17
CA GLN A 294 14.30 -19.12 6.42
C GLN A 294 12.83 -19.53 6.27
N TYR A 295 12.32 -19.63 5.04
CA TYR A 295 10.91 -19.87 4.77
C TYR A 295 10.67 -21.09 3.88
N GLU A 296 9.62 -21.83 4.21
CA GLU A 296 9.07 -22.86 3.33
C GLU A 296 8.44 -22.26 2.06
N ASN A 297 8.32 -23.07 1.02
CA ASN A 297 7.70 -22.65 -0.23
C ASN A 297 6.20 -22.40 -0.05
N ILE A 298 5.69 -21.33 -0.67
CA ILE A 298 4.26 -20.97 -0.62
C ILE A 298 3.93 -20.06 -1.82
N THR A 299 2.69 -20.07 -2.27
CA THR A 299 2.20 -19.08 -3.23
C THR A 299 1.72 -17.79 -2.55
N ALA A 300 1.61 -16.70 -3.30
CA ALA A 300 1.07 -15.45 -2.78
C ALA A 300 -0.38 -15.57 -2.31
N GLY A 301 -1.21 -16.34 -3.02
CA GLY A 301 -2.60 -16.59 -2.63
C GLY A 301 -2.71 -17.37 -1.31
N GLU A 302 -1.91 -18.42 -1.14
CA GLU A 302 -1.85 -19.20 0.11
C GLU A 302 -1.33 -18.34 1.26
N PHE A 303 -0.28 -17.54 1.04
CA PHE A 303 0.27 -16.65 2.05
C PHE A 303 -0.74 -15.58 2.46
N LEU A 304 -1.42 -14.94 1.50
CA LEU A 304 -2.49 -13.98 1.79
C LEU A 304 -3.59 -14.64 2.64
N HIS A 305 -4.05 -15.83 2.26
CA HIS A 305 -5.05 -16.58 3.03
C HIS A 305 -4.57 -16.85 4.47
N GLN A 306 -3.33 -17.33 4.63
CA GLN A 306 -2.73 -17.55 5.95
C GLN A 306 -2.75 -16.27 6.80
N ARG A 307 -2.31 -15.14 6.25
CA ARG A 307 -2.27 -13.86 6.98
C ARG A 307 -3.66 -13.36 7.34
N LEU A 308 -4.63 -13.46 6.42
CA LEU A 308 -6.03 -13.10 6.67
C LEU A 308 -6.65 -13.94 7.80
N VAL A 309 -6.29 -15.23 7.90
CA VAL A 309 -6.69 -16.10 9.02
C VAL A 309 -6.03 -15.68 10.32
N GLU A 310 -4.74 -15.38 10.32
CA GLU A 310 -3.97 -14.96 11.51
C GLU A 310 -4.45 -13.62 12.11
N ILE A 311 -4.96 -12.71 11.27
CA ILE A 311 -5.56 -11.45 11.70
C ILE A 311 -7.07 -11.54 11.96
N GLY A 312 -7.68 -12.71 11.72
CA GLY A 312 -9.08 -12.99 12.06
C GLY A 312 -10.11 -12.47 11.06
N LEU A 313 -9.70 -12.10 9.84
CA LEU A 313 -10.62 -11.69 8.76
C LEU A 313 -11.24 -12.88 8.03
N VAL A 314 -10.56 -14.03 8.04
CA VAL A 314 -11.04 -15.28 7.46
C VAL A 314 -11.05 -16.39 8.52
N LYS A 315 -12.06 -17.25 8.50
CA LYS A 315 -12.14 -18.41 9.40
C LYS A 315 -11.23 -19.54 8.87
N LYS A 316 -10.61 -20.27 9.80
CA LYS A 316 -9.90 -21.53 9.52
C LYS A 316 -10.82 -22.59 8.93
#